data_AF-A0A443RT64-F1
#
_entry.id   AF-A0A443RT64-F1
#
_cell.length_a   1.000
_cell.length_b   1.000
_cell.length_c   1.000
_cell.angle_alpha   90.00
_cell.angle_beta   90.00
_cell.angle_gamma   90.00
#
_symmetry.space_group_name_H-M   'P 1'
#
loop_
_entity.id
_entity.type
_entity.pdbx_description
1 polymer ?
#
loop_
_entity_poly.entity_id
_entity_poly.type
_entity_poly.pdbx_seq_one_letter_code
_entity_poly.pdbx_strand_id
1 'polypeptide(L)'
;ESSTANNSSPTVLLHATVPEYNWKDCNEYYANGLHNTQFCAGIENEGSCGGDQGAALFKRVSGKYYIIGVVAFGPGNCVTSNQDVWTKVTSHLDWIKSNTKDAVYCQS
;
A
#
# COMPACT_ATOMS: atom_id res chain seq x y z
N GLU A 1 6.89 -12.24 6.68
CA GLU A 1 7.29 -12.12 8.09
C GLU A 1 6.69 -10.82 8.59
N SER A 2 5.70 -10.93 9.49
CA SER A 2 4.85 -9.80 9.92
C SER A 2 5.61 -8.85 10.84
N SER A 3 5.24 -7.56 10.78
CA SER A 3 5.62 -6.52 11.74
C SER A 3 5.34 -7.03 13.16
N THR A 4 6.40 -7.22 13.95
CA THR A 4 6.27 -7.78 15.29
C THR A 4 5.58 -6.79 16.22
N ALA A 5 4.60 -7.28 16.98
CA ALA A 5 3.83 -6.57 18.01
C ALA A 5 4.63 -6.01 19.21
N ASN A 6 5.96 -5.96 19.12
CA ASN A 6 6.82 -5.37 20.14
C ASN A 6 7.26 -3.98 19.65
N ASN A 7 7.31 -3.03 20.58
CA ASN A 7 7.60 -1.59 20.39
C ASN A 7 9.05 -1.30 19.91
N SER A 8 9.56 -2.12 19.00
CA SER A 8 10.92 -2.17 18.51
C SER A 8 10.86 -2.48 17.02
N SER A 9 11.31 -1.53 16.21
CA SER A 9 11.41 -1.72 14.77
C SER A 9 12.39 -2.87 14.46
N PRO A 10 12.07 -3.72 13.46
CA PRO A 10 12.96 -4.81 13.07
C PRO A 10 14.29 -4.25 12.55
N THR A 11 15.39 -4.97 12.79
CA THR A 11 16.72 -4.64 12.26
C THR A 11 16.93 -5.12 10.82
N VAL A 12 15.94 -5.81 10.27
CA VAL A 12 15.93 -6.37 8.91
C VAL A 12 14.69 -5.87 8.18
N LEU A 13 14.81 -5.75 6.84
CA LEU A 13 13.67 -5.37 6.00
C LEU A 13 12.64 -6.50 5.98
N LEU A 14 11.39 -6.18 6.32
CA LEU A 14 10.27 -7.11 6.27
C LEU A 14 9.47 -6.97 4.98
N HIS A 15 8.74 -8.03 4.64
CA HIS A 15 7.79 -8.02 3.53
C HIS A 15 6.60 -8.94 3.81
N ALA A 16 5.47 -8.60 3.21
CA ALA A 16 4.23 -9.37 3.25
C ALA A 16 3.60 -9.42 1.85
N THR A 17 2.81 -10.47 1.60
CA THR A 17 1.98 -10.58 0.39
C THR A 17 0.54 -10.36 0.81
N VAL A 18 -0.08 -9.30 0.30
CA VAL A 18 -1.43 -8.89 0.71
C VAL A 18 -2.40 -8.96 -0.49
N PRO A 19 -3.63 -9.49 -0.29
CA PRO A 19 -4.70 -9.36 -1.27
C PRO A 19 -5.31 -7.95 -1.28
N GLU A 20 -5.85 -7.54 -2.42
CA GLU A 20 -6.68 -6.33 -2.56
C GLU A 20 -8.10 -6.61 -2.07
N TYR A 21 -8.68 -5.67 -1.31
CA TYR A 21 -10.07 -5.72 -0.88
C TYR A 21 -11.01 -5.17 -1.95
N ASN A 22 -12.27 -5.62 -1.93
CA ASN A 22 -13.31 -4.99 -2.75
C ASN A 22 -13.46 -3.51 -2.36
N TRP A 23 -13.47 -2.62 -3.35
CA TRP A 23 -13.57 -1.17 -3.13
C TRP A 23 -14.80 -0.77 -2.32
N LYS A 24 -15.96 -1.34 -2.62
CA LYS A 24 -17.21 -0.98 -1.94
C LYS A 24 -17.11 -1.34 -0.46
N ASP A 25 -16.69 -2.57 -0.17
CA ASP A 25 -16.60 -3.07 1.20
C ASP A 25 -15.57 -2.28 2.01
N CYS A 26 -14.42 -1.94 1.40
CA CYS A 26 -13.42 -1.13 2.10
C CYS A 26 -13.88 0.31 2.32
N ASN A 27 -14.45 0.95 1.30
CA ASN A 27 -14.91 2.32 1.48
C ASN A 27 -16.01 2.38 2.54
N GLU A 28 -16.91 1.39 2.57
CA GLU A 28 -17.93 1.25 3.62
C GLU A 28 -17.30 1.07 5.02
N TYR A 29 -16.26 0.23 5.14
CA TYR A 29 -15.48 0.08 6.39
C TYR A 29 -14.92 1.42 6.91
N TYR A 30 -14.50 2.29 5.99
CA TYR A 30 -14.04 3.65 6.30
C TYR A 30 -15.14 4.71 6.26
N ALA A 31 -16.39 4.33 6.56
CA ALA A 31 -17.56 5.22 6.61
C ALA A 31 -17.76 6.05 5.32
N ASN A 32 -17.43 5.46 4.17
CA ASN A 32 -17.45 6.08 2.84
C ASN A 32 -16.55 7.32 2.68
N GLY A 33 -15.47 7.41 3.48
CA GLY A 33 -14.54 8.54 3.48
C GLY A 33 -13.35 8.41 2.52
N LEU A 34 -13.19 7.30 1.79
CA LEU A 34 -12.07 7.10 0.89
C LEU A 34 -12.28 7.76 -0.47
N HIS A 35 -11.18 8.14 -1.10
CA HIS A 35 -11.14 8.69 -2.44
C HIS A 35 -10.80 7.63 -3.48
N ASN A 36 -11.28 7.76 -4.72
CA ASN A 36 -10.94 6.85 -5.84
C ASN A 36 -9.43 6.83 -6.20
N THR A 37 -8.64 7.70 -5.59
CA THR A 37 -7.17 7.74 -5.63
C THR A 37 -6.54 6.84 -4.56
N GLN A 38 -7.34 6.06 -3.85
CA GLN A 38 -6.94 5.12 -2.81
C GLN A 38 -7.52 3.73 -3.10
N PHE A 39 -6.99 2.73 -2.43
CA PHE A 39 -7.53 1.36 -2.39
C PHE A 39 -7.05 0.67 -1.12
N CYS A 40 -7.61 -0.50 -0.81
CA CYS A 40 -7.28 -1.22 0.41
C CYS A 40 -6.67 -2.59 0.09
N ALA A 41 -5.65 -2.94 0.83
CA ALA A 41 -5.01 -4.25 0.74
C ALA A 41 -4.44 -4.63 2.11
N GLY A 42 -4.57 -5.90 2.48
CA GLY A 42 -4.18 -6.38 3.80
C GLY A 42 -4.51 -7.86 3.97
N ILE A 43 -4.01 -8.46 5.03
CA ILE A 43 -4.36 -9.82 5.45
C ILE A 43 -4.70 -9.79 6.94
N GLU A 44 -5.55 -10.70 7.41
CA GLU A 44 -5.87 -10.74 8.83
C GLU A 44 -4.62 -10.96 9.69
N ASN A 45 -4.52 -10.19 10.77
CA ASN A 45 -3.42 -10.24 11.75
C ASN A 45 -2.05 -9.79 11.25
N GLU A 46 -1.96 -9.20 10.06
CA GLU A 46 -0.76 -8.49 9.58
C GLU A 46 -1.17 -7.12 9.03
N GLY A 47 -0.44 -6.08 9.41
CA GLY A 47 -0.74 -4.72 8.96
C GLY A 47 0.49 -3.85 8.89
N SER A 48 0.35 -2.79 8.10
CA SER A 48 1.29 -1.67 8.09
C SER A 48 1.34 -1.01 9.46
N CYS A 49 2.53 -0.57 9.84
CA CYS A 49 2.77 0.03 11.13
C CYS A 49 3.43 1.40 11.02
N GLY A 50 3.62 2.04 12.18
CA GLY A 50 4.46 3.23 12.27
C GLY A 50 5.85 2.92 11.71
N GLY A 51 6.25 3.67 10.66
CA GLY A 51 7.48 3.46 9.92
C GLY A 51 7.28 2.86 8.53
N ASP A 52 6.13 2.25 8.26
CA ASP A 52 5.81 1.69 6.94
C ASP A 52 5.17 2.73 6.00
N GLN A 53 4.79 3.92 6.50
CA GLN A 53 4.23 4.98 5.66
C GLN A 53 5.19 5.35 4.53
N GLY A 54 4.71 5.33 3.29
CA GLY A 54 5.54 5.52 2.11
C GLY A 54 6.16 4.26 1.52
N ALA A 55 6.03 3.09 2.18
CA ALA A 55 6.49 1.83 1.61
C ALA A 55 5.69 1.44 0.35
N ALA A 56 6.36 0.77 -0.58
CA ALA A 56 5.80 0.41 -1.88
C ALA A 56 5.11 -0.96 -1.85
N LEU A 57 3.90 -1.04 -2.41
CA LEU A 57 3.25 -2.29 -2.79
C LEU A 57 3.60 -2.62 -4.24
N PHE A 58 4.17 -3.80 -4.45
CA PHE A 58 4.55 -4.26 -5.78
C PHE A 58 3.58 -5.30 -6.32
N LYS A 59 3.26 -5.21 -7.61
CA LYS A 59 2.59 -6.26 -8.37
C LYS A 59 3.52 -6.80 -9.45
N ARG A 60 3.64 -8.12 -9.54
CA ARG A 60 4.42 -8.77 -10.60
C ARG A 60 3.52 -9.03 -11.82
N VAL A 61 3.86 -8.43 -12.96
CA VAL A 61 3.14 -8.60 -14.23
C VAL A 61 4.16 -8.93 -15.32
N SER A 62 3.95 -10.05 -16.03
CA SER A 62 4.85 -10.49 -17.12
C SER A 62 6.33 -10.50 -16.72
N GLY A 63 6.62 -10.96 -15.50
CA GLY A 63 7.98 -11.05 -14.95
C GLY A 63 8.56 -9.76 -14.38
N LYS A 64 7.92 -8.60 -14.57
CA LYS A 64 8.36 -7.29 -14.05
C LYS A 64 7.58 -6.88 -12.81
N TYR A 65 8.23 -6.15 -11.90
CA TYR A 65 7.58 -5.58 -10.73
C TYR A 65 7.15 -4.13 -11.01
N TYR A 66 5.90 -3.82 -10.65
CA TYR A 66 5.32 -2.49 -10.77
C TYR A 66 4.89 -2.01 -9.40
N ILE A 67 5.19 -0.76 -9.05
CA ILE A 67 4.64 -0.12 -7.86
C ILE A 67 3.18 0.22 -8.16
N ILE A 68 2.26 -0.41 -7.43
CA ILE A 68 0.82 -0.19 -7.58
C ILE A 68 0.22 0.61 -6.43
N GLY A 69 0.88 0.57 -5.27
CA GLY A 69 0.43 1.24 -4.06
C GLY A 69 1.58 1.84 -3.27
N VAL A 70 1.28 2.87 -2.50
CA VAL A 70 2.17 3.43 -1.46
C VAL A 70 1.38 3.47 -0.16
N VAL A 71 1.91 2.89 0.92
CA VAL A 71 1.25 2.84 2.24
C VAL A 71 0.85 4.26 2.65
N ALA A 72 -0.42 4.47 2.96
CA ALA A 72 -0.94 5.76 3.42
C ALA A 72 -1.28 5.71 4.92
N PHE A 73 -2.30 4.95 5.30
CA PHE A 73 -2.77 4.82 6.69
C PHE A 73 -3.54 3.52 6.91
N GLY A 74 -3.72 3.11 8.16
CA GLY A 74 -4.43 1.89 8.53
C GLY A 74 -5.39 2.10 9.71
N PRO A 75 -6.36 1.18 9.92
CA PRO A 75 -7.35 1.32 10.98
C PRO A 75 -6.84 0.85 12.35
N GLY A 76 -5.98 1.62 13.00
CA GLY A 76 -5.60 1.39 14.41
C GLY A 76 -4.20 0.82 14.60
N ASN A 77 -4.06 -0.18 15.48
CA ASN A 77 -2.76 -0.78 15.77
C ASN A 77 -2.41 -1.87 14.73
N CYS A 78 -1.12 -1.99 14.44
CA CYS A 78 -0.52 -2.70 13.31
C CYS A 78 -0.81 -4.22 13.24
N VAL A 79 -1.51 -4.75 14.24
CA VAL A 79 -1.70 -6.18 14.47
C VAL A 79 -3.17 -6.58 14.26
N THR A 80 -4.12 -5.66 14.43
CA THR A 80 -5.56 -5.99 14.39
C THR A 80 -6.28 -5.47 13.15
N SER A 81 -5.62 -4.66 12.33
CA SER A 81 -6.30 -3.85 11.33
C SER A 81 -6.11 -4.40 9.93
N ASN A 82 -7.17 -5.01 9.43
CA ASN A 82 -7.14 -5.92 8.27
C ASN A 82 -7.35 -5.22 6.92
N GLN A 83 -7.28 -3.89 6.81
CA GLN A 83 -7.58 -3.17 5.56
C GLN A 83 -6.77 -1.88 5.43
N ASP A 84 -5.44 -1.98 5.38
CA ASP A 84 -4.60 -0.79 5.17
C ASP A 84 -4.99 -0.06 3.89
N VAL A 85 -4.98 1.27 3.95
CA VAL A 85 -5.25 2.15 2.82
C VAL A 85 -3.94 2.51 2.15
N TRP A 86 -3.94 2.32 0.84
CA TRP A 86 -2.82 2.58 -0.05
C TRP A 86 -3.17 3.72 -0.99
N THR A 87 -2.21 4.60 -1.25
CA THR A 87 -2.29 5.55 -2.36
C THR A 87 -2.23 4.78 -3.67
N LYS A 88 -3.23 4.94 -4.54
CA LYS A 88 -3.30 4.30 -5.85
C LYS A 88 -2.33 4.97 -6.82
N VAL A 89 -1.19 4.33 -7.09
CA VAL A 89 -0.13 4.92 -7.95
C VAL A 89 -0.65 5.18 -9.37
N THR A 90 -1.49 4.30 -9.90
CA THR A 90 -2.06 4.46 -11.25
C THR A 90 -2.87 5.74 -11.39
N SER A 91 -3.48 6.25 -10.30
CA SER A 91 -4.25 7.50 -10.31
C SER A 91 -3.37 8.75 -10.29
N HIS A 92 -2.05 8.60 -10.11
CA HIS A 92 -1.09 9.71 -9.99
C HIS A 92 0.00 9.68 -11.07
N LEU A 93 -0.10 8.81 -12.08
CA LEU A 93 0.94 8.64 -13.10
C LEU A 93 1.26 9.94 -13.85
N ASP A 94 0.26 10.78 -14.14
CA ASP A 94 0.48 12.06 -14.83
C ASP A 94 1.23 13.06 -13.95
N TRP A 95 0.91 13.10 -12.65
CA TRP A 95 1.65 13.91 -11.69
C TRP A 95 3.09 13.41 -11.55
N ILE A 96 3.29 12.09 -11.41
CA ILE A 96 4.63 11.49 -11.35
C ILE A 96 5.43 11.86 -12.60
N LYS A 97 4.84 11.70 -13.79
CA LYS A 97 5.48 12.02 -15.07
C LYS A 97 5.87 13.50 -15.19
N SER A 98 5.00 14.40 -14.77
CA SER A 98 5.28 15.83 -14.83
C SER A 98 6.38 16.28 -13.87
N ASN A 99 6.61 15.53 -12.79
CA ASN A 99 7.65 15.79 -11.77
C ASN A 99 8.92 14.95 -11.91
N THR A 100 8.97 14.02 -12.87
CA THR A 100 10.13 13.15 -13.14
C THR A 100 10.47 13.14 -14.62
N LYS A 101 10.58 14.33 -15.23
CA LYS A 101 10.82 14.48 -16.68
C LYS A 101 12.15 13.88 -17.16
N ASP A 102 13.10 13.75 -16.25
CA ASP A 102 14.42 13.16 -16.42
C ASP A 102 14.44 11.64 -16.16
N ALA A 103 13.33 11.04 -15.74
CA ALA A 103 13.25 9.61 -15.54
C ALA A 103 13.23 8.83 -16.87
N VAL A 104 13.78 7.61 -16.83
CA VAL A 104 13.68 6.66 -17.93
C VAL A 104 12.37 5.88 -17.78
N TYR A 105 11.45 6.09 -18.72
CA TYR A 105 10.18 5.38 -18.75
C TYR A 105 10.29 4.10 -19.57
N CYS A 106 9.62 3.04 -19.11
CA CYS A 106 9.38 1.87 -19.95
C CYS A 106 8.56 2.30 -21.17
N GLN A 107 9.10 2.15 -22.37
CA GLN A 107 8.33 2.33 -23.59
C GLN A 107 7.35 1.15 -23.75
N SER A 108 6.15 1.46 -24.25
CA SER A 108 5.07 0.51 -24.52
C SER A 108 5.42 -0.46 -25.63
#